data_AF-A0A351DWB0-F1
#
_entry.id   AF-A0A351DWB0-F1
#
_cell.length_a   1.000
_cell.length_b   1.000
_cell.length_c   1.000
_cell.angle_alpha   90.00
_cell.angle_beta   90.00
_cell.angle_gamma   90.00
#
_symmetry.space_group_name_H-M   'P 1'
#
loop_
_entity.id
_entity.type
_entity.pdbx_description
1 polymer ?
#
loop_
_entity_poly.entity_id
_entity_poly.type
_entity_poly.pdbx_seq_one_letter_code
_entity_poly.pdbx_strand_id
1 'polypeptide(L)'
;DGVVRGTGAVVLPLEDAREALLKPEATFHMSFRKGSSSQNYPSSLMGATALLRQTHLDAAWYEEASAKGQAGVTNLSLEAFVDAQSLPRVFQAGHWKDALRADAVLDEFGVTQPIVVGNGHGYQRAVALKEADVRM
;
A
#
# COMPACT_ATOMS: atom_id res chain seq x y z
N ASP A 1 -2.42 7.28 -8.59
CA ASP A 1 -3.24 7.57 -7.38
C ASP A 1 -4.13 6.36 -7.10
N GLY A 2 -5.03 6.38 -6.10
CA GLY A 2 -5.86 5.21 -5.75
C GLY A 2 -5.56 4.58 -4.38
N VAL A 3 -6.31 3.51 -4.07
CA VAL A 3 -6.21 2.79 -2.78
C VAL A 3 -4.96 1.92 -2.74
N VAL A 4 -4.77 1.06 -3.74
CA VAL A 4 -3.50 0.39 -4.04
C VAL A 4 -2.89 1.11 -5.24
N ARG A 5 -1.73 1.73 -5.05
CA ARG A 5 -1.15 2.69 -6.01
C ARG A 5 -0.02 2.10 -6.87
N GLY A 6 0.29 0.83 -6.68
CA GLY A 6 1.38 0.14 -7.37
C GLY A 6 2.76 0.44 -6.77
N THR A 7 3.79 0.16 -7.56
CA THR A 7 5.19 0.27 -7.15
C THR A 7 5.78 1.64 -7.45
N GLY A 8 6.74 2.06 -6.63
CA GLY A 8 7.55 3.26 -6.85
C GLY A 8 8.93 2.91 -7.36
N ALA A 9 9.54 3.81 -8.14
CA ALA A 9 10.89 3.67 -8.67
C ALA A 9 11.86 4.65 -8.00
N VAL A 10 13.15 4.28 -7.96
CA VAL A 10 14.24 5.18 -7.61
C VAL A 10 14.88 5.66 -8.91
N VAL A 11 14.87 6.98 -9.11
CA VAL A 11 15.43 7.65 -10.28
C VAL A 11 16.37 8.77 -9.88
N LEU A 12 17.45 8.94 -10.63
CA LEU A 12 18.32 10.11 -10.55
C LEU A 12 17.78 11.23 -11.43
N PRO A 13 17.98 12.50 -11.05
CA PRO A 13 17.59 13.64 -11.86
C PRO A 13 18.61 13.89 -13.00
N LEU A 14 18.79 12.92 -13.88
CA LEU A 14 19.66 12.98 -15.07
C LEU A 14 18.83 13.16 -16.35
N GLU A 15 19.47 13.67 -17.41
CA GLU A 15 18.82 13.88 -18.71
C GLU A 15 18.61 12.57 -19.50
N ASP A 16 19.55 11.62 -19.48
CA ASP A 16 19.36 10.32 -20.14
C ASP A 16 18.58 9.37 -19.23
N ALA A 17 17.35 9.04 -19.64
CA ALA A 17 16.46 8.14 -18.92
C ALA A 17 17.05 6.72 -18.72
N ARG A 18 17.96 6.26 -19.59
CA ARG A 18 18.60 4.94 -19.48
C ARG A 18 19.59 4.85 -18.33
N GLU A 19 20.21 5.98 -17.98
CA GLU A 19 21.15 6.08 -16.86
C GLU A 19 20.46 6.57 -15.58
N ALA A 20 19.31 7.24 -15.72
CA ALA A 20 18.55 7.78 -14.60
C ALA A 20 17.86 6.70 -13.75
N LEU A 21 17.48 5.55 -14.32
CA LEU A 21 16.71 4.52 -13.61
C LEU A 21 17.62 3.63 -12.74
N LEU A 22 17.57 3.79 -11.42
CA LEU A 22 18.36 2.98 -10.48
C LEU A 22 17.63 1.70 -10.05
N LYS A 23 16.33 1.83 -9.72
CA LYS A 23 15.51 0.69 -9.29
C LYS A 23 14.07 0.88 -9.76
N PRO A 24 13.55 0.03 -10.67
CA PRO A 24 12.19 0.17 -11.18
C PRO A 24 11.12 -0.08 -10.11
N GLU A 25 11.38 -1.01 -9.20
CA GLU A 25 10.45 -1.40 -8.14
C GLU A 25 11.15 -1.37 -6.78
N ALA A 26 10.92 -0.28 -6.05
CA ALA A 26 11.61 0.02 -4.80
C ALA A 26 10.68 0.02 -3.59
N THR A 27 9.42 0.37 -3.78
CA THR A 27 8.42 0.59 -2.72
C THR A 27 7.05 0.18 -3.22
N PHE A 28 6.14 -0.21 -2.33
CA PHE A 28 4.74 -0.51 -2.67
C PHE A 28 3.80 0.46 -1.95
N HIS A 29 3.04 1.24 -2.73
CA HIS A 29 2.27 2.38 -2.25
C HIS A 29 0.78 2.09 -2.06
N MET A 30 0.21 2.60 -0.97
CA MET A 30 -1.20 2.49 -0.62
C MET A 30 -1.77 3.80 -0.05
N SER A 31 -3.09 3.94 -0.02
CA SER A 31 -3.79 5.02 0.67
C SER A 31 -5.26 4.72 0.94
N PHE A 32 -5.91 5.48 1.81
CA PHE A 32 -7.38 5.43 1.96
C PHE A 32 -8.14 6.29 0.93
N ARG A 33 -7.47 6.83 -0.08
CA ARG A 33 -8.08 7.73 -1.07
C ARG A 33 -8.20 7.03 -2.42
N LYS A 34 -9.42 6.96 -2.95
CA LYS A 34 -9.73 6.38 -4.27
C LYS A 34 -9.08 7.12 -5.45
N GLY A 35 -8.62 8.35 -5.23
CA GLY A 35 -8.03 9.17 -6.29
C GLY A 35 -9.09 9.60 -7.32
N SER A 36 -8.66 9.65 -8.58
CA SER A 36 -9.43 10.14 -9.73
C SER A 36 -10.39 9.13 -10.35
N SER A 37 -10.46 7.89 -9.84
CA SER A 37 -11.35 6.85 -10.38
C SER A 37 -12.82 7.30 -10.43
N SER A 38 -13.51 7.00 -11.54
CA SER A 38 -14.94 7.28 -11.75
C SER A 38 -15.87 6.35 -10.96
N GLN A 39 -15.34 5.28 -10.37
CA GLN A 39 -16.17 4.26 -9.71
C GLN A 39 -16.73 4.78 -8.40
N ASN A 40 -18.01 4.52 -8.13
CA ASN A 40 -18.66 4.99 -6.89
C ASN A 40 -18.09 4.33 -5.63
N TYR A 41 -17.50 3.14 -5.76
CA TYR A 41 -16.88 2.42 -4.66
C TYR A 41 -15.35 2.60 -4.66
N PRO A 42 -14.71 2.83 -3.49
CA PRO A 42 -15.31 3.19 -2.20
C PRO A 42 -15.66 4.69 -2.10
N SER A 43 -16.77 5.01 -1.43
CA SER A 43 -17.22 6.40 -1.18
C SER A 43 -16.91 6.92 0.23
N SER A 44 -16.40 6.06 1.12
CA SER A 44 -16.11 6.40 2.51
C SER A 44 -14.78 5.82 2.97
N LEU A 45 -14.25 6.35 4.07
CA LEU A 45 -13.04 5.83 4.71
C LEU A 45 -13.20 4.36 5.14
N MET A 46 -14.38 4.00 5.67
CA MET A 46 -14.71 2.63 6.01
C MET A 46 -14.69 1.74 4.76
N GLY A 47 -15.29 2.20 3.66
CA GLY A 47 -15.28 1.46 2.39
C GLY A 47 -13.87 1.29 1.82
N ALA A 48 -13.03 2.32 1.89
CA ALA A 48 -11.64 2.24 1.45
C ALA A 48 -10.81 1.28 2.30
N THR A 49 -11.08 1.25 3.61
CA THR A 49 -10.44 0.29 4.53
C THR A 49 -10.88 -1.14 4.23
N ALA A 50 -12.18 -1.36 4.01
CA ALA A 50 -12.73 -2.66 3.63
C ALA A 50 -12.17 -3.16 2.30
N LEU A 51 -12.08 -2.30 1.28
CA LEU A 51 -11.46 -2.64 0.00
C LEU A 51 -10.00 -3.07 0.17
N LEU A 52 -9.25 -2.35 1.00
CA LEU A 52 -7.85 -2.69 1.25
C LEU A 52 -7.73 -4.08 1.90
N ARG A 53 -8.50 -4.35 2.96
CA ARG A 53 -8.54 -5.68 3.60
C ARG A 53 -8.94 -6.78 2.62
N GLN A 54 -9.99 -6.54 1.82
CA GLN A 54 -10.44 -7.48 0.80
C GLN A 54 -9.33 -7.78 -0.20
N THR A 55 -8.60 -6.75 -0.64
CA THR A 55 -7.50 -6.93 -1.61
C THR A 55 -6.39 -7.81 -1.05
N HIS A 56 -6.04 -7.65 0.23
CA HIS A 56 -5.06 -8.53 0.89
C HIS A 56 -5.55 -9.99 0.98
N LEU A 57 -6.82 -10.19 1.36
CA LEU A 57 -7.41 -11.54 1.43
C LEU A 57 -7.48 -12.20 0.04
N ASP A 58 -7.88 -11.44 -0.98
CA ASP A 58 -7.93 -11.90 -2.37
C ASP A 58 -6.53 -12.26 -2.89
N ALA A 59 -5.51 -11.46 -2.55
CA ALA A 59 -4.12 -11.74 -2.92
C ALA A 59 -3.58 -13.01 -2.25
N ALA A 60 -3.84 -13.19 -0.95
CA ALA A 60 -3.44 -14.40 -0.23
C ALA A 60 -4.12 -15.66 -0.79
N TRP A 61 -5.43 -15.58 -1.06
CA TRP A 61 -6.16 -16.65 -1.73
C TRP A 61 -5.59 -16.94 -3.12
N TYR A 62 -5.31 -15.89 -3.90
CA TYR A 62 -4.80 -16.02 -5.27
C TYR A 62 -3.42 -16.67 -5.31
N GLU A 63 -2.52 -16.29 -4.41
CA GLU A 63 -1.19 -16.90 -4.28
C GLU A 63 -1.30 -18.41 -3.98
N GLU A 64 -2.12 -18.79 -3.01
CA GLU A 64 -2.33 -20.20 -2.65
C GLU A 64 -2.99 -20.99 -3.78
N ALA A 65 -4.04 -20.43 -4.39
CA ALA A 65 -4.78 -21.08 -5.47
C ALA A 65 -3.92 -21.22 -6.73
N SER A 66 -3.08 -20.22 -7.04
CA SER A 66 -2.18 -20.25 -8.20
C SER A 66 -1.12 -21.33 -8.05
N ALA A 67 -0.53 -21.48 -6.85
CA ALA A 67 0.43 -22.54 -6.56
C ALA A 67 -0.14 -23.97 -6.75
N LYS A 68 -1.46 -24.12 -6.60
CA LYS A 68 -2.20 -25.38 -6.78
C LYS A 68 -2.79 -25.57 -8.19
N GLY A 69 -2.63 -24.59 -9.09
CA GLY A 69 -3.28 -24.57 -10.40
C GLY A 69 -4.82 -24.43 -10.31
N GLN A 70 -5.33 -23.86 -9.23
CA GLN A 70 -6.76 -23.74 -8.90
C GLN A 70 -7.33 -22.33 -9.10
N ALA A 71 -6.48 -21.33 -9.37
CA ALA A 71 -6.93 -19.95 -9.62
C ALA A 71 -7.80 -19.81 -10.88
N GLY A 72 -7.76 -20.79 -11.79
CA GLY A 72 -8.55 -20.86 -13.02
C GLY A 72 -8.02 -19.93 -14.12
N VAL A 73 -8.01 -18.63 -13.87
CA VAL A 73 -7.50 -17.60 -14.80
C VAL A 73 -6.49 -16.71 -14.09
N THR A 74 -5.41 -16.36 -14.78
CA THR A 74 -4.40 -15.41 -14.29
C THR A 74 -5.02 -14.03 -14.04
N ASN A 75 -4.88 -13.54 -12.81
CA ASN A 75 -5.28 -12.19 -12.43
C ASN A 75 -4.05 -11.31 -12.26
N LEU A 76 -3.73 -10.54 -13.30
CA LEU A 76 -2.54 -9.68 -13.34
C LEU A 76 -2.50 -8.64 -12.21
N SER A 77 -3.66 -8.18 -11.72
CA SER A 77 -3.71 -7.22 -10.62
C SER A 77 -3.33 -7.86 -9.28
N LEU A 78 -3.79 -9.09 -9.03
CA LEU A 78 -3.45 -9.84 -7.82
C LEU A 78 -2.02 -10.38 -7.88
N GLU A 79 -1.56 -10.79 -9.06
CA GLU A 79 -0.17 -11.18 -9.31
C GLU A 79 0.79 -10.03 -9.01
N ALA A 80 0.55 -8.85 -9.59
CA ALA A 80 1.34 -7.66 -9.30
C ALA A 80 1.27 -7.24 -7.81
N PHE A 81 0.15 -7.47 -7.14
CA PHE A 81 0.04 -7.24 -5.70
C PHE A 81 0.93 -8.20 -4.91
N VAL A 82 0.88 -9.49 -5.23
CA VAL A 82 1.69 -10.55 -4.61
C VAL A 82 3.17 -10.28 -4.80
N ASP A 83 3.61 -10.00 -6.03
CA ASP A 83 5.01 -9.70 -6.34
C ASP A 83 5.55 -8.51 -5.53
N ALA A 84 4.71 -7.47 -5.40
CA ALA A 84 5.06 -6.26 -4.68
C ALA A 84 5.04 -6.42 -3.14
N GLN A 85 4.51 -7.52 -2.58
CA GLN A 85 4.42 -7.69 -1.12
C GLN A 85 5.77 -7.65 -0.42
N SER A 86 6.83 -8.10 -1.11
CA SER A 86 8.21 -8.09 -0.61
C SER A 86 8.82 -6.68 -0.51
N LEU A 87 8.20 -5.68 -1.15
CA LEU A 87 8.72 -4.32 -1.18
C LEU A 87 8.33 -3.54 0.09
N PRO A 88 9.16 -2.58 0.54
CA PRO A 88 8.82 -1.66 1.60
C PRO A 88 7.45 -0.99 1.39
N ARG A 89 6.59 -1.09 2.39
CA ARG A 89 5.23 -0.56 2.35
C ARG A 89 5.22 0.94 2.61
N VAL A 90 4.68 1.72 1.69
CA VAL A 90 4.47 3.17 1.86
C VAL A 90 2.98 3.48 1.88
N PHE A 91 2.49 4.07 2.97
CA PHE A 91 1.08 4.40 3.14
C PHE A 91 0.85 5.91 3.23
N GLN A 92 0.07 6.45 2.30
CA GLN A 92 -0.33 7.86 2.33
C GLN A 92 -1.55 8.05 3.25
N ALA A 93 -1.30 8.36 4.53
CA ALA A 93 -2.32 8.53 5.54
C ALA A 93 -2.81 9.98 5.70
N GLY A 94 -1.92 10.96 5.55
CA GLY A 94 -2.23 12.35 5.86
C GLY A 94 -2.28 12.59 7.37
N HIS A 95 -3.43 12.46 8.02
CA HIS A 95 -3.58 12.79 9.45
C HIS A 95 -3.18 11.64 10.38
N TRP A 96 -2.81 11.92 11.64
CA TRP A 96 -2.36 10.89 12.61
C TRP A 96 -3.37 9.77 12.85
N LYS A 97 -4.67 10.07 12.75
CA LYS A 97 -5.76 9.06 12.88
C LYS A 97 -5.70 8.02 11.78
N ASP A 98 -5.42 8.49 10.56
CA ASP A 98 -5.30 7.62 9.39
C ASP A 98 -3.97 6.88 9.43
N ALA A 99 -2.93 7.44 10.04
CA ALA A 99 -1.67 6.74 10.25
C ALA A 99 -1.82 5.53 11.17
N LEU A 100 -2.44 5.71 12.35
CA LEU A 100 -2.74 4.62 13.27
C LEU A 100 -3.70 3.58 12.65
N ARG A 101 -4.64 4.02 11.80
CA ARG A 101 -5.51 3.09 11.09
C ARG A 101 -4.77 2.28 10.03
N ALA A 102 -3.85 2.92 9.30
CA ALA A 102 -3.04 2.24 8.30
C ALA A 102 -2.17 1.16 8.96
N ASP A 103 -1.52 1.50 10.07
CA ASP A 103 -0.78 0.57 10.91
C ASP A 103 -1.61 -0.63 11.32
N ALA A 104 -2.73 -0.40 12.03
CA ALA A 104 -3.60 -1.48 12.50
C ALA A 104 -4.09 -2.40 11.36
N VAL A 105 -4.42 -1.83 10.19
CA VAL A 105 -4.89 -2.62 9.03
C VAL A 105 -3.75 -3.40 8.38
N LEU A 106 -2.53 -2.87 8.37
CA LEU A 106 -1.37 -3.54 7.77
C LEU A 106 -0.80 -4.63 8.67
N ASP A 107 -0.85 -4.43 10.00
CA ASP A 107 -0.47 -5.42 11.00
C ASP A 107 -1.33 -6.69 10.92
N GLU A 108 -2.64 -6.55 10.60
CA GLU A 108 -3.54 -7.67 10.31
C GLU A 108 -3.01 -8.61 9.21
N PHE A 109 -2.16 -8.12 8.32
CA PHE A 109 -1.56 -8.88 7.21
C PHE A 109 -0.04 -9.03 7.34
N GLY A 110 0.50 -8.87 8.56
CA GLY A 110 1.92 -9.11 8.86
C GLY A 110 2.88 -8.01 8.37
N VAL A 111 2.37 -6.85 7.98
CA VAL A 111 3.19 -5.70 7.60
C VAL A 111 3.38 -4.78 8.81
N THR A 112 4.37 -5.12 9.64
CA THR A 112 4.56 -4.51 10.97
C THR A 112 5.33 -3.19 10.99
N GLN A 113 6.03 -2.84 9.91
CA GLN A 113 6.84 -1.61 9.85
C GLN A 113 6.59 -0.79 8.59
N PRO A 114 5.36 -0.30 8.37
CA PRO A 114 5.07 0.54 7.22
C PRO A 114 5.71 1.93 7.35
N ILE A 115 6.10 2.48 6.21
CA ILE A 115 6.46 3.90 6.05
C ILE A 115 5.16 4.67 5.84
N VAL A 116 4.80 5.56 6.75
CA VAL A 116 3.55 6.33 6.68
C VAL A 116 3.85 7.79 6.37
N VAL A 117 3.30 8.27 5.26
CA VAL A 117 3.41 9.66 4.84
C VAL A 117 2.28 10.47 5.45
N GLY A 118 2.63 11.29 6.43
CA GLY A 118 1.72 12.22 7.10
C GLY A 118 1.59 13.59 6.41
N ASN A 119 0.83 14.50 7.04
CA ASN A 119 0.66 15.90 6.64
C ASN A 119 1.20 16.89 7.69
N GLY A 120 2.12 16.44 8.54
CA GLY A 120 2.74 17.28 9.58
C GLY A 120 2.00 17.32 10.92
N HIS A 121 0.81 16.71 11.07
CA HIS A 121 0.08 16.67 12.35
C HIS A 121 0.45 15.48 13.26
N GLY A 122 1.50 14.72 12.92
CA GLY A 122 1.95 13.57 13.72
C GLY A 122 2.34 13.94 15.16
N TYR A 123 2.85 15.16 15.37
CA TYR A 123 3.25 15.65 16.70
C TYR A 123 2.12 15.58 17.75
N GLN A 124 0.85 15.69 17.34
CA GLN A 124 -0.31 15.68 18.24
C GLN A 124 -0.50 14.33 18.95
N ARG A 125 0.05 13.26 18.37
CA ARG A 125 -0.04 11.88 18.87
C ARG A 125 1.29 11.15 18.73
N ALA A 126 2.41 11.85 18.95
CA ALA A 126 3.75 11.29 18.78
C ALA A 126 4.00 10.02 19.62
N VAL A 127 3.49 9.95 20.85
CA VAL A 127 3.64 8.76 21.71
C VAL A 127 2.92 7.55 21.09
N ALA A 128 1.65 7.69 20.73
CA ALA A 128 0.88 6.61 20.11
C ALA A 128 1.46 6.17 18.76
N LEU A 129 1.97 7.11 17.96
CA LEU A 129 2.63 6.79 16.68
C LEU A 129 3.95 6.03 16.88
N LYS A 130 4.69 6.34 17.95
CA LYS A 130 5.91 5.62 18.32
C LYS A 130 5.58 4.21 18.84
N GLU A 131 4.53 4.07 19.64
CA GLU A 131 4.07 2.77 20.15
C GLU A 131 3.58 1.84 19.03
N ALA A 132 3.00 2.42 17.98
CA ALA A 132 2.58 1.71 16.76
C ALA A 132 3.77 1.29 15.86
N ASP A 133 5.03 1.57 16.23
CA ASP A 133 6.24 1.27 15.44
C ASP A 133 6.22 1.74 13.97
N VAL A 134 5.42 2.77 13.70
CA VAL A 134 5.27 3.35 12.36
C VAL A 134 6.46 4.24 12.03
N ARG A 135 7.05 4.06 10.85
CA ARG A 135 8.09 4.97 10.34
C ARG A 135 7.42 6.17 9.67
N MET A 136 7.61 7.36 10.21
CA MET A 136 7.05 8.63 9.69
C MET A 136 8.06 9.48 8.92
#